data_AF-A0A3F2RW04-F1
#
_entry.id   AF-A0A3F2RW04-F1
#
_cell.length_a   1.000
_cell.length_b   1.000
_cell.length_c   1.000
_cell.angle_alpha   90.00
_cell.angle_beta   90.00
_cell.angle_gamma   90.00
#
_symmetry.space_group_name_H-M   'P 1'
#
loop_
_entity.id
_entity.type
_entity.pdbx_description
1 polymer ?
#
loop_
_entity_poly.entity_id
_entity_poly.type
_entity_poly.pdbx_seq_one_letter_code
_entity_poly.pdbx_strand_id
1 'polypeptide(L)'
;MREAAVLQDDRNFFVSTTYTLWDADKVMGCQCDPGYTGIDCSLRECPKGDDPLTVGQNSVQTLTCTCNSCTGTFALSFRGRVTTNLSPTDLSETLKAVLEALDNIYGVDITAGTQLCSPGGTSTTITFTNNPGDLPNLQVLNNLSNGALVTVTTTMLGTRENVYCSNHGACDFSTGITATGAICSGRGTCKTIQQLSSEAEDPQGNPLGVTYGATPNTPATWDATKIQGCDCITNDYFGPYENAYGDFTGGHDCYMLACPRGADPFEIGKVNEKQTLTCTADGGVFTLTYRGETTAVIPVNAGEAQVQSALQALDSVRTATVSFTSSSTVCDATPVTTTIEFTFMQGDLPPLGFDASALTLTSSTAVLNVGELVKGSKANIECSSRGVCDRTTGVCACYPYFLSSDGAGGLGRRGDCGYISPYPTVALS
;
A
#
# COMPACT_ATOMS: atom_id res chain seq x y z
N MET A 1 -27.06 -12.51 -27.34
CA MET A 1 -26.37 -13.82 -27.22
C MET A 1 -26.33 -14.60 -28.53
N ARG A 2 -27.38 -14.56 -29.37
CA ARG A 2 -27.42 -15.27 -30.67
C ARG A 2 -26.20 -14.97 -31.57
N GLU A 3 -25.91 -13.69 -31.76
CA GLU A 3 -24.77 -13.24 -32.58
C GLU A 3 -23.44 -13.66 -31.96
N ALA A 4 -23.26 -13.44 -30.65
CA ALA A 4 -22.07 -13.84 -29.91
C ALA A 4 -21.77 -15.34 -30.00
N ALA A 5 -22.80 -16.20 -30.01
CA ALA A 5 -22.64 -17.65 -30.03
C ALA A 5 -21.95 -18.16 -31.31
N VAL A 6 -22.14 -17.49 -32.45
CA VAL A 6 -21.54 -17.91 -33.73
C VAL A 6 -20.16 -17.29 -33.98
N LEU A 7 -19.80 -16.24 -33.25
CA LEU A 7 -18.49 -15.59 -33.35
C LEU A 7 -17.41 -16.45 -32.71
N GLN A 8 -16.25 -16.53 -33.35
CA GLN A 8 -15.04 -17.12 -32.78
C GLN A 8 -13.86 -16.20 -33.11
N ASP A 9 -13.24 -15.64 -32.08
CA ASP A 9 -12.11 -14.72 -32.20
C ASP A 9 -10.88 -15.20 -31.41
N ASP A 10 -10.99 -16.34 -30.72
CA ASP A 10 -9.97 -16.96 -29.86
C ASP A 10 -9.40 -16.00 -28.78
N ARG A 11 -10.14 -14.93 -28.47
CA ARG A 11 -9.83 -13.94 -27.45
C ARG A 11 -10.92 -13.89 -26.39
N ASN A 12 -12.14 -13.59 -26.81
CA ASN A 12 -13.34 -13.56 -25.97
C ASN A 12 -14.26 -14.76 -26.29
N PHE A 13 -14.22 -15.26 -27.52
CA PHE A 13 -15.01 -16.38 -28.02
C PHE A 13 -14.09 -17.48 -28.56
N PHE A 14 -13.89 -18.54 -27.77
CA PHE A 14 -13.02 -19.67 -28.09
C PHE A 14 -13.75 -20.83 -28.81
N VAL A 15 -15.08 -20.82 -28.79
CA VAL A 15 -15.92 -21.88 -29.37
C VAL A 15 -17.12 -21.23 -30.05
N SER A 16 -17.38 -21.63 -31.29
CA SER A 16 -18.61 -21.27 -32.01
C SER A 16 -19.69 -22.34 -31.78
N THR A 17 -20.91 -21.91 -31.49
CA THR A 17 -22.10 -22.76 -31.30
C THR A 17 -23.37 -22.04 -31.78
N THR A 18 -24.51 -22.71 -31.72
CA THR A 18 -25.82 -22.12 -32.06
C THR A 18 -26.66 -21.97 -30.80
N TYR A 19 -27.16 -20.76 -30.52
CA TYR A 19 -28.04 -20.47 -29.39
C TYR A 19 -29.41 -19.97 -29.86
N THR A 20 -30.47 -20.74 -29.58
CA THR A 20 -31.82 -20.51 -30.12
C THR A 20 -32.92 -20.42 -29.05
N LEU A 21 -32.57 -20.38 -27.76
CA LEU A 21 -33.54 -20.24 -26.68
C LEU A 21 -34.20 -18.84 -26.67
N TRP A 22 -35.26 -18.70 -25.88
CA TRP A 22 -36.15 -17.52 -25.88
C TRP A 22 -35.43 -16.19 -25.58
N ASP A 23 -34.34 -16.23 -24.83
CA ASP A 23 -33.55 -15.11 -24.35
C ASP A 23 -32.37 -14.76 -25.29
N ALA A 24 -32.20 -15.48 -26.39
CA ALA A 24 -31.07 -15.35 -27.31
C ALA A 24 -30.85 -13.90 -27.82
N ASP A 25 -31.95 -13.16 -28.01
CA ASP A 25 -31.97 -11.76 -28.45
C ASP A 25 -32.39 -10.79 -27.33
N LYS A 26 -32.46 -11.28 -26.08
CA LYS A 26 -32.83 -10.49 -24.89
C LYS A 26 -31.64 -10.16 -24.02
N VAL A 27 -30.65 -11.05 -23.97
CA VAL A 27 -29.40 -10.82 -23.24
C VAL A 27 -28.35 -10.30 -24.21
N MET A 28 -27.85 -9.10 -23.92
CA MET A 28 -26.85 -8.39 -24.70
C MET A 28 -25.61 -8.14 -23.85
N GLY A 29 -24.45 -8.07 -24.49
CA GLY A 29 -23.17 -7.74 -23.86
C GLY A 29 -22.26 -7.08 -24.87
N CYS A 30 -21.22 -6.40 -24.40
CA CYS A 30 -20.26 -5.72 -25.26
C CYS A 30 -19.07 -6.65 -25.56
N GLN A 31 -18.61 -6.67 -26.82
CA GLN A 31 -17.33 -7.27 -27.19
C GLN A 31 -16.26 -6.19 -27.09
N CYS A 32 -15.34 -6.33 -26.13
CA CYS A 32 -14.37 -5.29 -25.84
C CYS A 32 -13.18 -5.29 -26.78
N ASP A 33 -12.72 -4.10 -27.14
CA ASP A 33 -11.49 -3.90 -27.90
C ASP A 33 -10.25 -4.40 -27.13
N PRO A 34 -9.12 -4.68 -27.82
CA PRO A 34 -7.84 -5.03 -27.21
C PRO A 34 -7.46 -4.09 -26.06
N GLY A 35 -7.17 -4.66 -24.89
CA GLY A 35 -6.80 -3.91 -23.69
C GLY A 35 -7.98 -3.38 -22.86
N TYR A 36 -9.23 -3.68 -23.24
CA TYR A 36 -10.42 -3.35 -22.47
C TYR A 36 -11.19 -4.60 -22.03
N THR A 37 -11.86 -4.50 -20.89
CA THR A 37 -12.62 -5.58 -20.24
C THR A 37 -13.82 -5.02 -19.46
N GLY A 38 -14.57 -5.88 -18.77
CA GLY A 38 -15.78 -5.52 -18.05
C GLY A 38 -17.04 -5.63 -18.91
N ILE A 39 -18.21 -5.51 -18.26
CA ILE A 39 -19.51 -5.74 -18.90
C ILE A 39 -19.85 -4.69 -19.97
N ASP A 40 -19.32 -3.48 -19.80
CA ASP A 40 -19.51 -2.32 -20.66
C ASP A 40 -18.20 -1.86 -21.34
N CYS A 41 -17.15 -2.67 -21.25
CA CYS A 41 -15.81 -2.35 -21.77
C CYS A 41 -15.16 -1.08 -21.18
N SER A 42 -15.63 -0.60 -20.03
CA SER A 42 -15.07 0.59 -19.36
C SER A 42 -13.75 0.31 -18.63
N LEU A 43 -13.46 -0.96 -18.32
CA LEU A 43 -12.28 -1.37 -17.57
C LEU A 43 -11.12 -1.67 -18.52
N ARG A 44 -9.90 -1.51 -18.04
CA ARG A 44 -8.65 -1.84 -18.73
C ARG A 44 -8.15 -3.22 -18.32
N GLU A 45 -7.55 -3.95 -19.26
CA GLU A 45 -6.88 -5.22 -18.98
C GLU A 45 -5.42 -4.96 -18.59
N CYS A 46 -4.98 -5.50 -17.44
CA CYS A 46 -3.58 -5.40 -17.02
C CYS A 46 -2.68 -6.44 -17.69
N PRO A 47 -1.36 -6.20 -17.70
CA PRO A 47 -0.40 -7.21 -18.12
C PRO A 47 -0.58 -8.50 -17.32
N LYS A 48 -0.56 -9.63 -18.03
CA LYS A 48 -0.56 -10.96 -17.44
C LYS A 48 0.80 -11.60 -17.67
N GLY A 49 1.19 -12.47 -16.77
CA GLY A 49 2.47 -13.15 -16.85
C GLY A 49 2.52 -14.38 -15.97
N ASP A 50 3.67 -15.03 -16.07
CA ASP A 50 4.07 -16.17 -15.28
C ASP A 50 4.81 -15.69 -14.04
N ASP A 51 4.58 -16.32 -12.88
CA ASP A 51 5.45 -16.16 -11.73
C ASP A 51 6.75 -16.95 -11.99
N PRO A 52 7.94 -16.30 -11.95
CA PRO A 52 9.23 -16.97 -12.17
C PRO A 52 9.52 -18.17 -11.25
N LEU A 53 8.79 -18.32 -10.14
CA LEU A 53 8.92 -19.41 -9.19
C LEU A 53 7.97 -20.59 -9.49
N THR A 54 7.03 -20.42 -10.42
CA THR A 54 6.13 -21.52 -10.81
C THR A 54 6.82 -22.46 -11.78
N VAL A 55 6.62 -23.76 -11.55
CA VAL A 55 7.11 -24.80 -12.45
C VAL A 55 6.01 -25.11 -13.47
N GLY A 56 6.28 -24.81 -14.74
CA GLY A 56 5.35 -25.04 -15.83
C GLY A 56 6.06 -25.26 -17.15
N GLN A 57 5.32 -25.72 -18.16
CA GLN A 57 5.83 -25.93 -19.52
C GLN A 57 5.19 -24.95 -20.51
N ASN A 58 5.93 -24.61 -21.55
CA ASN A 58 5.46 -23.76 -22.64
C ASN A 58 4.41 -24.47 -23.50
N SER A 59 3.49 -23.71 -24.09
CA SER A 59 2.59 -24.24 -25.11
C SER A 59 3.37 -24.55 -26.39
N VAL A 60 3.14 -25.72 -26.97
CA VAL A 60 3.77 -26.16 -28.22
C VAL A 60 2.69 -26.56 -29.22
N GLN A 61 2.78 -25.97 -30.41
CA GLN A 61 1.90 -26.26 -31.53
C GLN A 61 2.72 -26.81 -32.70
N THR A 62 2.13 -27.67 -33.51
CA THR A 62 2.75 -28.21 -34.71
C THR A 62 1.95 -27.80 -35.94
N LEU A 63 2.61 -27.08 -36.85
CA LEU A 63 2.13 -26.75 -38.18
C LEU A 63 2.51 -27.89 -39.12
N THR A 64 1.52 -28.57 -39.71
CA THR A 64 1.75 -29.56 -40.77
C THR A 64 1.25 -29.01 -42.08
N CYS A 65 2.12 -28.98 -43.10
CA CYS A 65 1.77 -28.51 -44.42
C CYS A 65 2.18 -29.51 -45.51
N THR A 66 1.18 -29.95 -46.28
CA THR A 66 1.36 -30.78 -47.47
C THR A 66 0.89 -30.02 -48.70
N CYS A 67 1.70 -29.97 -49.76
CA CYS A 67 1.35 -29.24 -50.98
C CYS A 67 1.69 -30.03 -52.26
N ASN A 68 0.76 -30.07 -53.22
CA ASN A 68 1.00 -30.76 -54.51
C ASN A 68 1.90 -29.93 -55.44
N SER A 69 1.50 -28.68 -55.71
CA SER A 69 2.25 -27.75 -56.58
C SER A 69 2.92 -26.60 -55.82
N CYS A 70 2.69 -26.50 -54.49
CA CYS A 70 3.28 -25.51 -53.58
C CYS A 70 3.24 -24.06 -54.11
N THR A 71 2.12 -23.68 -54.74
CA THR A 71 1.85 -22.34 -55.25
C THR A 71 0.77 -21.64 -54.42
N GLY A 72 0.80 -20.31 -54.40
CA GLY A 72 -0.10 -19.47 -53.62
C GLY A 72 0.52 -19.06 -52.28
N THR A 73 -0.30 -18.47 -51.42
CA THR A 73 0.11 -18.02 -50.09
C THR A 73 -0.97 -18.33 -49.07
N PHE A 74 -0.59 -18.51 -47.82
CA PHE A 74 -1.50 -18.62 -46.68
C PHE A 74 -1.08 -17.62 -45.60
N ALA A 75 -1.95 -17.36 -44.63
CA ALA A 75 -1.61 -16.56 -43.46
C ALA A 75 -2.01 -17.32 -42.20
N LEU A 76 -1.32 -17.04 -41.10
CA LEU A 76 -1.70 -17.51 -39.77
C LEU A 76 -2.36 -16.38 -39.00
N SER A 77 -3.38 -16.72 -38.21
CA SER A 77 -4.08 -15.82 -37.30
C SER A 77 -3.94 -16.31 -35.87
N PHE A 78 -3.60 -15.40 -34.96
CA PHE A 78 -3.58 -15.64 -33.52
C PHE A 78 -4.45 -14.59 -32.85
N ARG A 79 -5.53 -15.01 -32.16
CA ARG A 79 -6.44 -14.11 -31.42
C ARG A 79 -6.89 -12.89 -32.24
N GLY A 80 -7.23 -13.10 -33.51
CA GLY A 80 -7.68 -12.06 -34.44
C GLY A 80 -6.56 -11.21 -35.08
N ARG A 81 -5.28 -11.42 -34.75
CA ARG A 81 -4.14 -10.79 -35.42
C ARG A 81 -3.61 -11.70 -36.53
N VAL A 82 -3.51 -11.15 -37.73
CA VAL A 82 -3.15 -11.90 -38.94
C VAL A 82 -1.73 -11.55 -39.35
N THR A 83 -0.93 -12.58 -39.59
CA THR A 83 0.42 -12.46 -40.14
C THR A 83 0.41 -11.94 -41.58
N THR A 84 1.55 -11.46 -42.07
CA THR A 84 1.73 -11.27 -43.51
C THR A 84 1.65 -12.60 -44.24
N ASN A 85 1.25 -12.57 -45.51
CA ASN A 85 1.15 -13.77 -46.35
C ASN A 85 2.49 -14.53 -46.39
N LEU A 86 2.42 -15.82 -46.05
CA LEU A 86 3.49 -16.80 -46.11
C LEU A 86 3.40 -17.60 -47.40
N SER A 87 4.56 -17.85 -48.02
CA SER A 87 4.73 -18.75 -49.14
C SER A 87 4.98 -20.19 -48.65
N PRO A 88 4.49 -21.21 -49.37
CA PRO A 88 4.87 -22.62 -49.16
C PRO A 88 6.38 -22.87 -49.19
N THR A 89 7.15 -21.99 -49.85
CA THR A 89 8.60 -22.07 -49.99
C THR A 89 9.37 -21.33 -48.90
N ASP A 90 8.70 -20.62 -48.01
CA ASP A 90 9.36 -19.89 -46.93
C ASP A 90 10.04 -20.84 -45.95
N LEU A 91 11.03 -20.30 -45.23
CA LEU A 91 11.81 -21.04 -44.23
C LEU A 91 11.25 -20.81 -42.83
N SER A 92 11.67 -21.63 -41.85
CA SER A 92 11.30 -21.46 -40.44
C SER A 92 11.66 -20.08 -39.87
N GLU A 93 12.75 -19.46 -40.36
CA GLU A 93 13.15 -18.11 -39.94
C GLU A 93 12.12 -17.06 -40.36
N THR A 94 11.60 -17.16 -41.58
CA THR A 94 10.52 -16.29 -42.08
C THR A 94 9.27 -16.48 -41.24
N LEU A 95 8.91 -17.72 -40.90
CA LEU A 95 7.77 -18.01 -40.02
C LEU A 95 7.95 -17.39 -38.63
N LYS A 96 9.16 -17.48 -38.05
CA LYS A 96 9.47 -16.85 -36.76
C LYS A 96 9.29 -15.34 -36.84
N ALA A 97 9.87 -14.72 -37.86
CA ALA A 97 9.78 -13.27 -38.05
C ALA A 97 8.33 -12.78 -38.22
N VAL A 98 7.48 -13.48 -38.99
CA VAL A 98 6.09 -13.03 -39.18
C VAL A 98 5.22 -13.26 -37.93
N LEU A 99 5.50 -14.29 -37.13
CA LEU A 99 4.78 -14.54 -35.89
C LEU A 99 5.19 -13.52 -34.81
N GLU A 100 6.49 -13.24 -34.65
CA GLU A 100 7.00 -12.23 -33.71
C GLU A 100 6.68 -10.78 -34.16
N ALA A 101 6.28 -10.57 -35.41
CA ALA A 101 5.75 -9.29 -35.88
C ALA A 101 4.31 -9.01 -35.40
N LEU A 102 3.60 -10.01 -34.85
CA LEU A 102 2.29 -9.78 -34.25
C LEU A 102 2.43 -9.17 -32.86
N ASP A 103 1.64 -8.14 -32.57
CA ASP A 103 1.65 -7.42 -31.28
C ASP A 103 1.20 -8.26 -30.07
N ASN A 104 0.66 -9.45 -30.32
CA ASN A 104 0.14 -10.37 -29.31
C ASN A 104 0.96 -11.67 -29.19
N ILE A 105 2.11 -11.76 -29.86
CA ILE A 105 3.10 -12.84 -29.71
C ILE A 105 4.42 -12.21 -29.24
N TYR A 106 4.90 -12.62 -28.08
CA TYR A 106 6.05 -11.99 -27.41
C TYR A 106 7.35 -12.82 -27.52
N GLY A 107 7.29 -13.98 -28.18
CA GLY A 107 8.44 -14.83 -28.46
C GLY A 107 8.05 -16.24 -28.85
N VAL A 108 8.65 -16.74 -29.93
CA VAL A 108 8.49 -18.13 -30.38
C VAL A 108 9.83 -18.75 -30.76
N ASP A 109 9.99 -20.04 -30.47
CA ASP A 109 11.05 -20.86 -31.02
C ASP A 109 10.48 -21.85 -32.01
N ILE A 110 11.08 -21.90 -33.19
CA ILE A 110 10.62 -22.74 -34.29
C ILE A 110 11.64 -23.82 -34.56
N THR A 111 11.21 -25.07 -34.43
CA THR A 111 12.02 -26.25 -34.67
C THR A 111 11.45 -27.06 -35.84
N ALA A 112 12.28 -27.33 -36.83
CA ALA A 112 12.09 -28.19 -38.00
C ALA A 112 11.33 -27.66 -39.24
N GLY A 113 11.82 -28.14 -40.40
CA GLY A 113 11.37 -27.91 -41.78
C GLY A 113 12.22 -26.90 -42.54
N THR A 114 13.18 -27.33 -43.38
CA THR A 114 13.94 -26.39 -44.23
C THR A 114 13.03 -25.53 -45.09
N GLN A 115 11.82 -26.02 -45.41
CA GLN A 115 10.77 -25.30 -46.13
C GLN A 115 9.42 -25.60 -45.45
N LEU A 116 8.54 -24.59 -45.31
CA LEU A 116 7.27 -24.72 -44.57
C LEU A 116 6.33 -25.80 -45.12
N CYS A 117 6.31 -26.00 -46.44
CA CYS A 117 5.43 -26.98 -47.09
C CYS A 117 6.23 -27.84 -48.06
N SER A 118 5.88 -29.13 -48.16
CA SER A 118 6.45 -30.02 -49.18
C SER A 118 5.42 -31.01 -49.72
N PRO A 119 5.66 -31.64 -50.89
CA PRO A 119 4.81 -32.72 -51.40
C PRO A 119 4.77 -33.95 -50.49
N GLY A 120 5.82 -34.18 -49.69
CA GLY A 120 5.87 -35.26 -48.71
C GLY A 120 5.22 -34.92 -47.36
N GLY A 121 4.77 -33.67 -47.18
CA GLY A 121 4.34 -33.13 -45.90
C GLY A 121 5.55 -32.70 -45.05
N THR A 122 5.55 -31.46 -44.61
CA THR A 122 6.52 -30.95 -43.62
C THR A 122 5.78 -30.65 -42.32
N SER A 123 6.38 -31.01 -41.18
CA SER A 123 5.91 -30.62 -39.85
C SER A 123 6.92 -29.67 -39.21
N THR A 124 6.43 -28.50 -38.82
CA THR A 124 7.17 -27.44 -38.14
C THR A 124 6.61 -27.24 -36.74
N THR A 125 7.47 -27.36 -35.74
CA THR A 125 7.10 -27.19 -34.33
C THR A 125 7.30 -25.74 -33.93
N ILE A 126 6.30 -25.15 -33.29
CA ILE A 126 6.26 -23.78 -32.79
C ILE A 126 6.10 -23.85 -31.27
N THR A 127 7.12 -23.41 -30.54
CA THR A 127 7.11 -23.31 -29.08
C THR A 127 6.94 -21.85 -28.69
N PHE A 128 5.87 -21.53 -27.96
CA PHE A 128 5.64 -20.18 -27.45
C PHE A 128 6.46 -19.96 -26.18
N THR A 129 7.51 -19.15 -26.26
CA THR A 129 8.46 -18.98 -25.15
C THR A 129 8.02 -17.92 -24.15
N ASN A 130 7.35 -16.87 -24.62
CA ASN A 130 6.93 -15.70 -23.81
C ASN A 130 5.42 -15.46 -23.82
N ASN A 131 4.62 -16.42 -24.28
CA ASN A 131 3.17 -16.41 -24.15
C ASN A 131 2.74 -17.56 -23.24
N PRO A 132 2.68 -17.35 -21.91
CA PRO A 132 2.38 -18.42 -20.98
C PRO A 132 0.88 -18.79 -20.97
N GLY A 133 0.55 -19.89 -20.30
CA GLY A 133 -0.80 -20.44 -20.21
C GLY A 133 -1.21 -21.33 -21.38
N ASP A 134 -2.46 -21.77 -21.33
CA ASP A 134 -3.08 -22.55 -22.40
C ASP A 134 -3.45 -21.62 -23.57
N LEU A 135 -2.83 -21.84 -24.73
CA LEU A 135 -2.97 -20.97 -25.90
C LEU A 135 -3.91 -21.60 -26.91
N PRO A 136 -4.81 -20.83 -27.55
CA PRO A 136 -5.61 -21.34 -28.65
C PRO A 136 -4.72 -21.71 -29.84
N ASN A 137 -5.18 -22.68 -30.65
CA ASN A 137 -4.49 -23.05 -31.88
C ASN A 137 -4.40 -21.85 -32.84
N LEU A 138 -3.26 -21.69 -33.53
CA LEU A 138 -3.18 -20.75 -34.64
C LEU A 138 -4.19 -21.16 -35.73
N GLN A 139 -4.97 -20.19 -36.20
CA GLN A 139 -5.91 -20.43 -37.30
C GLN A 139 -5.21 -20.20 -38.64
N VAL A 140 -5.46 -21.08 -39.60
CA VAL A 140 -4.96 -20.92 -40.97
C VAL A 140 -5.99 -20.13 -41.78
N LEU A 141 -5.56 -19.01 -42.33
CA LEU A 141 -6.33 -18.18 -43.26
C LEU A 141 -5.81 -18.36 -44.69
N ASN A 142 -6.75 -18.42 -45.64
CA ASN A 142 -6.51 -18.65 -47.07
C ASN A 142 -5.77 -19.96 -47.35
N ASN A 143 -6.55 -21.01 -47.63
CA ASN A 143 -6.00 -22.32 -47.96
C ASN A 143 -5.37 -22.26 -49.36
N LEU A 144 -4.15 -22.78 -49.48
CA LEU A 144 -3.37 -22.85 -50.71
C LEU A 144 -4.18 -23.47 -51.87
N SER A 145 -3.95 -23.00 -53.10
CA SER A 145 -4.66 -23.51 -54.27
C SER A 145 -4.28 -24.98 -54.56
N ASN A 146 -5.18 -25.75 -55.19
CA ASN A 146 -4.92 -27.09 -55.72
C ASN A 146 -4.57 -28.20 -54.69
N GLY A 147 -5.34 -28.30 -53.60
CA GLY A 147 -5.33 -29.47 -52.71
C GLY A 147 -4.18 -29.51 -51.71
N ALA A 148 -3.54 -28.37 -51.46
CA ALA A 148 -2.62 -28.22 -50.36
C ALA A 148 -3.39 -28.07 -49.03
N LEU A 149 -2.91 -28.74 -47.98
CA LEU A 149 -3.54 -28.78 -46.67
C LEU A 149 -2.54 -28.27 -45.64
N VAL A 150 -2.91 -27.18 -44.96
CA VAL A 150 -2.17 -26.64 -43.82
C VAL A 150 -3.04 -26.82 -42.59
N THR A 151 -2.49 -27.47 -41.57
CA THR A 151 -3.18 -27.73 -40.30
C THR A 151 -2.26 -27.36 -39.14
N VAL A 152 -2.82 -26.71 -38.12
CA VAL A 152 -2.12 -26.45 -36.85
C VAL A 152 -2.81 -27.22 -35.74
N THR A 153 -2.02 -27.94 -34.95
CA THR A 153 -2.51 -28.71 -33.80
C THR A 153 -1.63 -28.44 -32.59
N THR A 154 -2.24 -28.15 -31.42
CA THR A 154 -1.50 -28.13 -30.16
C THR A 154 -1.02 -29.54 -29.78
N THR A 155 0.28 -29.68 -29.62
CA THR A 155 0.94 -30.93 -29.22
C THR A 155 1.28 -30.97 -27.74
N MET A 156 1.43 -29.80 -27.10
CA MET A 156 1.66 -29.68 -25.67
C MET A 156 0.91 -28.45 -25.14
N LEU A 157 0.03 -28.67 -24.17
CA LEU A 157 -0.68 -27.60 -23.48
C LEU A 157 0.33 -26.82 -22.61
N GLY A 158 0.23 -25.50 -22.64
CA GLY A 158 1.01 -24.63 -21.77
C GLY A 158 0.41 -24.62 -20.36
N THR A 159 1.26 -24.86 -19.35
CA THR A 159 0.84 -24.89 -17.94
C THR A 159 1.45 -23.78 -17.10
N ARG A 160 2.36 -22.98 -17.70
CA ARG A 160 2.89 -21.76 -17.07
C ARG A 160 1.75 -20.83 -16.73
N GLU A 161 1.86 -20.18 -15.59
CA GLU A 161 0.85 -19.28 -15.09
C GLU A 161 0.67 -18.09 -16.05
N ASN A 162 -0.57 -17.64 -16.21
CA ASN A 162 -0.89 -16.48 -17.05
C ASN A 162 -1.97 -15.63 -16.36
N VAL A 163 -1.58 -15.04 -15.24
CA VAL A 163 -2.46 -14.26 -14.35
C VAL A 163 -2.02 -12.80 -14.32
N TYR A 164 -2.94 -11.92 -13.89
CA TYR A 164 -2.62 -10.50 -13.78
C TYR A 164 -1.42 -10.27 -12.88
N CYS A 165 -0.48 -9.44 -13.36
CA CYS A 165 0.71 -9.01 -12.64
C CYS A 165 1.54 -10.18 -12.07
N SER A 166 1.47 -11.36 -12.68
CA SER A 166 2.16 -12.58 -12.21
C SER A 166 1.92 -12.89 -10.72
N ASN A 167 0.75 -12.55 -10.15
CA ASN A 167 0.43 -12.60 -8.71
C ASN A 167 1.30 -11.74 -7.78
N HIS A 168 2.20 -10.90 -8.31
CA HIS A 168 3.08 -10.02 -7.53
C HIS A 168 2.61 -8.55 -7.54
N GLY A 169 1.38 -8.29 -7.97
CA GLY A 169 0.80 -6.95 -7.95
C GLY A 169 -0.71 -6.93 -8.17
N ALA A 170 -1.34 -5.83 -7.77
CA ALA A 170 -2.75 -5.60 -8.08
C ALA A 170 -2.89 -5.00 -9.49
N CYS A 171 -4.01 -5.29 -10.16
CA CYS A 171 -4.38 -4.63 -11.41
C CYS A 171 -5.22 -3.39 -11.10
N ASP A 172 -4.77 -2.21 -11.55
CA ASP A 172 -5.64 -1.05 -11.61
C ASP A 172 -6.44 -1.10 -12.93
N PHE A 173 -7.68 -1.56 -12.83
CA PHE A 173 -8.59 -1.67 -13.98
C PHE A 173 -9.03 -0.32 -14.56
N SER A 174 -8.69 0.83 -13.95
CA SER A 174 -8.95 2.14 -14.55
C SER A 174 -7.83 2.57 -15.51
N THR A 175 -6.57 2.26 -15.17
CA THR A 175 -5.39 2.65 -15.95
C THR A 175 -4.82 1.52 -16.80
N GLY A 176 -5.08 0.26 -16.46
CA GLY A 176 -4.55 -0.92 -17.16
C GLY A 176 -3.08 -1.19 -16.88
N ILE A 177 -2.53 -0.53 -15.86
CA ILE A 177 -1.14 -0.69 -15.44
C ILE A 177 -1.16 -1.56 -14.18
N THR A 178 -0.12 -2.36 -13.99
CA THR A 178 0.16 -2.93 -12.66
C THR A 178 0.13 -1.78 -11.68
N ALA A 179 -0.79 -1.86 -10.70
CA ALA A 179 -0.80 -0.92 -9.60
C ALA A 179 0.50 -1.15 -8.83
N THR A 180 1.56 -0.48 -9.28
CA THR A 180 2.52 0.18 -8.41
C THR A 180 1.81 1.40 -7.78
N GLY A 181 0.57 1.18 -7.34
CA GLY A 181 -0.19 2.08 -6.52
C GLY A 181 0.48 2.03 -5.17
N ALA A 182 0.86 3.21 -4.68
CA ALA A 182 1.69 3.38 -3.51
C ALA A 182 1.23 2.43 -2.39
N ILE A 183 2.12 1.51 -2.00
CA ILE A 183 1.82 0.53 -0.97
C ILE A 183 1.34 1.30 0.26
N CYS A 184 0.30 0.80 0.95
CA CYS A 184 -0.29 1.48 2.11
C CYS A 184 -0.94 2.82 1.77
N SER A 185 -1.69 2.88 0.67
CA SER A 185 -2.38 4.09 0.17
C SER A 185 -1.44 5.29 -0.05
N GLY A 186 -0.14 5.05 -0.18
CA GLY A 186 0.91 6.07 -0.25
C GLY A 186 1.14 6.84 1.04
N ARG A 187 0.66 6.32 2.17
CA ARG A 187 0.72 6.94 3.50
C ARG A 187 1.37 6.01 4.54
N GLY A 188 2.13 5.03 4.07
CA GLY A 188 2.82 4.05 4.89
C GLY A 188 3.86 3.27 4.11
N THR A 189 4.51 2.32 4.79
CA THR A 189 5.47 1.41 4.18
C THR A 189 5.00 -0.03 4.33
N CYS A 190 5.18 -0.85 3.27
CA CYS A 190 4.91 -2.27 3.37
C CYS A 190 6.00 -2.94 4.18
N LYS A 191 5.63 -3.66 5.23
CA LYS A 191 6.57 -4.42 6.05
C LYS A 191 6.07 -5.84 6.24
N THR A 192 7.00 -6.78 6.32
CA THR A 192 6.67 -8.16 6.71
C THR A 192 6.28 -8.19 8.18
N ILE A 193 5.54 -9.21 8.61
CA ILE A 193 5.23 -9.39 10.03
C ILE A 193 6.50 -9.53 10.89
N GLN A 194 7.59 -10.06 10.33
CA GLN A 194 8.91 -10.06 10.96
C GLN A 194 9.42 -8.62 11.22
N GLN A 195 9.40 -7.75 10.21
CA GLN A 195 9.84 -6.35 10.34
C GLN A 195 8.93 -5.58 11.32
N LEU A 196 7.62 -5.70 11.16
CA LEU A 196 6.64 -5.09 12.05
C LEU A 196 6.84 -5.54 13.51
N SER A 197 7.19 -6.81 13.74
CA SER A 197 7.47 -7.28 15.09
C SER A 197 8.74 -6.66 15.68
N SER A 198 9.83 -6.56 14.91
CA SER A 198 11.09 -5.99 15.40
C SER A 198 11.02 -4.50 15.68
N GLU A 199 10.10 -3.80 15.01
CA GLU A 199 9.89 -2.36 15.12
C GLU A 199 8.67 -2.02 15.98
N ALA A 200 8.03 -3.03 16.59
CA ALA A 200 6.86 -2.79 17.42
C ALA A 200 7.25 -1.97 18.65
N GLU A 201 6.56 -0.86 18.87
CA GLU A 201 6.74 0.03 20.01
C GLU A 201 5.57 -0.11 20.99
N ASP A 202 5.82 0.15 22.27
CA ASP A 202 4.76 0.36 23.26
C ASP A 202 4.02 1.69 22.98
N PRO A 203 2.88 1.98 23.64
CA PRO A 203 2.20 3.28 23.51
C PRO A 203 3.06 4.49 23.89
N GLN A 204 4.24 4.27 24.47
CA GLN A 204 5.23 5.24 24.89
C GLN A 204 6.36 5.43 23.86
N GLY A 205 6.36 4.70 22.75
CA GLY A 205 7.36 4.77 21.67
C GLY A 205 8.64 3.98 21.96
N ASN A 206 8.67 3.12 22.98
CA ASN A 206 9.83 2.27 23.27
C ASN A 206 9.70 0.95 22.49
N PRO A 207 10.79 0.46 21.87
CA PRO A 207 10.79 -0.84 21.22
C PRO A 207 10.40 -1.96 22.21
N LEU A 208 9.38 -2.74 21.87
CA LEU A 208 8.93 -3.89 22.66
C LEU A 208 9.95 -5.03 22.64
N GLY A 209 10.92 -5.00 21.71
CA GLY A 209 11.96 -6.02 21.57
C GLY A 209 11.42 -7.40 21.19
N VAL A 210 10.20 -7.46 20.67
CA VAL A 210 9.57 -8.70 20.20
C VAL A 210 10.12 -9.06 18.82
N THR A 211 10.27 -10.35 18.55
CA THR A 211 10.69 -10.83 17.23
C THR A 211 9.81 -11.98 16.79
N TYR A 212 9.44 -11.96 15.51
CA TYR A 212 8.64 -13.02 14.88
C TYR A 212 9.44 -13.65 13.74
N GLY A 213 9.61 -14.97 13.78
CA GLY A 213 10.37 -15.71 12.76
C GLY A 213 11.87 -15.48 12.75
N ALA A 214 12.46 -15.05 13.88
CA ALA A 214 13.91 -14.86 14.02
C ALA A 214 14.72 -16.17 13.93
N THR A 215 14.08 -17.33 14.16
CA THR A 215 14.72 -18.65 14.03
C THR A 215 14.44 -19.24 12.64
N PRO A 216 15.44 -19.37 11.76
CA PRO A 216 15.26 -19.92 10.41
C PRO A 216 14.65 -21.33 10.45
N ASN A 217 13.74 -21.62 9.51
CA ASN A 217 13.09 -22.92 9.32
C ASN A 217 12.19 -23.41 10.46
N THR A 218 11.66 -22.50 11.29
CA THR A 218 10.67 -22.87 12.31
C THR A 218 9.28 -23.01 11.68
N PRO A 219 8.64 -24.20 11.70
CA PRO A 219 7.35 -24.42 11.06
C PRO A 219 6.21 -23.55 11.62
N ALA A 220 6.36 -23.04 12.85
CA ALA A 220 5.38 -22.17 13.50
C ALA A 220 5.42 -20.70 13.06
N THR A 221 6.44 -20.28 12.30
CA THR A 221 6.65 -18.90 11.84
C THR A 221 7.07 -18.84 10.37
N TRP A 222 6.61 -19.82 9.57
CA TRP A 222 6.91 -19.93 8.15
C TRP A 222 6.42 -18.71 7.34
N ASP A 223 5.42 -18.03 7.89
CA ASP A 223 4.72 -16.87 7.39
C ASP A 223 5.42 -15.54 7.71
N ALA A 224 6.52 -15.56 8.48
CA ALA A 224 7.20 -14.37 8.97
C ALA A 224 7.64 -13.37 7.88
N THR A 225 7.95 -13.88 6.68
CA THR A 225 8.31 -13.06 5.50
C THR A 225 7.25 -13.10 4.40
N LYS A 226 6.16 -13.85 4.61
CA LYS A 226 5.10 -14.09 3.63
C LYS A 226 3.86 -13.26 3.90
N ILE A 227 3.55 -13.03 5.17
CA ILE A 227 2.49 -12.09 5.58
C ILE A 227 3.10 -10.70 5.67
N GLN A 228 2.49 -9.78 4.93
CA GLN A 228 2.85 -8.37 4.89
C GLN A 228 1.68 -7.54 5.39
N GLY A 229 2.01 -6.42 6.03
CA GLY A 229 1.06 -5.42 6.49
C GLY A 229 1.60 -4.02 6.21
N CYS A 230 0.73 -3.05 6.39
CA CYS A 230 1.09 -1.66 6.25
C CYS A 230 1.48 -1.04 7.58
N ASP A 231 2.71 -0.54 7.62
CA ASP A 231 3.16 0.35 8.68
C ASP A 231 2.78 1.78 8.30
N CYS A 232 1.71 2.28 8.91
CA CYS A 232 1.19 3.61 8.63
C CYS A 232 2.08 4.67 9.26
N ILE A 233 2.17 5.84 8.63
CA ILE A 233 2.81 7.00 9.26
C ILE A 233 1.91 7.42 10.44
N THR A 234 2.19 6.92 11.64
CA THR A 234 1.41 7.21 12.84
C THR A 234 2.01 8.40 13.59
N ASN A 235 1.32 9.53 13.55
CA ASN A 235 1.61 10.73 14.32
C ASN A 235 0.35 11.07 15.16
N ASP A 236 0.50 11.78 16.29
CA ASP A 236 -0.65 12.10 17.15
C ASP A 236 -1.62 13.08 16.48
N TYR A 237 -2.79 12.58 16.09
CA TYR A 237 -3.85 13.43 15.55
C TYR A 237 -4.58 14.23 16.63
N PHE A 238 -4.36 15.54 16.62
CA PHE A 238 -4.95 16.48 17.57
C PHE A 238 -6.30 17.08 17.14
N GLY A 239 -6.75 16.75 15.92
CA GLY A 239 -8.05 17.12 15.40
C GLY A 239 -8.02 18.12 14.24
N PRO A 240 -9.13 18.24 13.50
CA PRO A 240 -9.19 18.96 12.22
C PRO A 240 -9.15 20.49 12.36
N TYR A 241 -9.41 21.03 13.55
CA TYR A 241 -9.53 22.47 13.80
C TYR A 241 -8.30 23.07 14.50
N GLU A 242 -7.33 22.24 14.82
CA GLU A 242 -6.11 22.58 15.54
C GLU A 242 -4.91 22.14 14.70
N ASN A 243 -4.75 22.61 13.45
CA ASN A 243 -3.60 22.32 12.56
C ASN A 243 -3.00 20.91 12.73
N ALA A 244 -3.62 19.97 12.02
CA ALA A 244 -3.27 18.57 11.85
C ALA A 244 -1.77 18.26 12.01
N TYR A 245 -1.44 17.49 13.05
CA TYR A 245 -0.27 16.63 13.06
C TYR A 245 -0.78 15.21 12.84
N GLY A 246 -0.25 14.48 11.85
CA GLY A 246 -0.46 13.03 11.75
C GLY A 246 -1.88 12.52 11.51
N ASP A 247 -2.42 12.73 10.32
CA ASP A 247 -3.84 12.45 10.06
C ASP A 247 -4.23 10.95 9.94
N PHE A 248 -3.29 10.00 9.81
CA PHE A 248 -3.59 8.62 9.36
C PHE A 248 -3.20 7.55 10.36
N THR A 249 -4.12 7.21 11.27
CA THR A 249 -3.95 6.01 12.09
C THR A 249 -5.20 5.15 12.02
N GLY A 250 -5.20 4.18 11.12
CA GLY A 250 -6.16 3.08 11.16
C GLY A 250 -6.47 2.48 9.80
N GLY A 251 -6.63 1.17 9.74
CA GLY A 251 -6.85 0.39 8.53
C GLY A 251 -5.63 -0.45 8.16
N HIS A 252 -5.88 -1.62 7.55
CA HIS A 252 -4.82 -2.54 7.11
C HIS A 252 -4.01 -1.99 5.92
N ASP A 253 -4.46 -0.89 5.33
CA ASP A 253 -3.96 -0.24 4.11
C ASP A 253 -3.66 1.25 4.31
N CYS A 254 -3.70 1.76 5.54
CA CYS A 254 -3.50 3.17 5.90
C CYS A 254 -4.44 4.16 5.20
N TYR A 255 -5.65 3.70 4.86
CA TYR A 255 -6.66 4.53 4.21
C TYR A 255 -7.54 5.32 5.20
N MET A 256 -7.71 4.87 6.45
CA MET A 256 -8.63 5.52 7.39
C MET A 256 -7.96 6.61 8.22
N LEU A 257 -8.71 7.69 8.45
CA LEU A 257 -8.28 8.79 9.32
C LEU A 257 -8.45 8.45 10.80
N ALA A 258 -7.50 8.95 11.59
CA ALA A 258 -7.63 8.97 13.05
C ALA A 258 -8.67 10.02 13.46
N CYS A 259 -9.29 9.85 14.63
CA CYS A 259 -10.07 10.91 15.26
C CYS A 259 -9.36 11.42 16.52
N PRO A 260 -9.56 12.71 16.87
CA PRO A 260 -8.94 13.28 18.04
C PRO A 260 -9.37 12.48 19.28
N ARG A 261 -8.38 12.18 20.11
CA ARG A 261 -8.60 11.56 21.41
C ARG A 261 -8.90 12.63 22.44
N GLY A 262 -9.43 12.21 23.59
CA GLY A 262 -10.28 13.00 24.46
C GLY A 262 -10.22 12.53 25.91
N ALA A 263 -10.33 13.45 26.88
CA ALA A 263 -10.70 13.07 28.25
C ALA A 263 -12.17 12.68 28.28
N ASP A 264 -12.55 11.70 29.09
CA ASP A 264 -13.97 11.56 29.43
C ASP A 264 -14.37 12.77 30.30
N PRO A 265 -15.39 13.57 29.91
CA PRO A 265 -15.84 14.70 30.70
C PRO A 265 -16.28 14.31 32.12
N PHE A 266 -16.75 13.08 32.34
CA PHE A 266 -17.28 12.64 33.63
C PHE A 266 -16.22 12.09 34.60
N GLU A 267 -14.96 12.00 34.17
CA GLU A 267 -13.87 11.65 35.08
C GLU A 267 -13.65 12.75 36.12
N ILE A 268 -13.66 12.35 37.40
CA ILE A 268 -13.45 13.21 38.56
C ILE A 268 -12.02 13.07 39.06
N GLY A 269 -11.40 14.17 39.49
CA GLY A 269 -10.07 14.14 40.11
C GLY A 269 -8.91 13.88 39.13
N LYS A 270 -9.15 14.09 37.83
CA LYS A 270 -8.15 13.91 36.79
C LYS A 270 -7.07 14.99 36.83
N VAL A 271 -5.82 14.57 36.62
CA VAL A 271 -4.65 15.45 36.65
C VAL A 271 -3.87 15.35 35.33
N ASN A 272 -3.24 16.46 34.95
CA ASN A 272 -2.30 16.50 33.84
C ASN A 272 -1.02 15.74 34.20
N GLU A 273 -0.37 15.19 33.18
CA GLU A 273 1.00 14.72 33.28
C GLU A 273 1.93 15.87 33.69
N LYS A 274 2.78 15.64 34.67
CA LYS A 274 3.85 16.57 35.06
C LYS A 274 5.17 15.85 35.14
N GLN A 275 6.15 16.40 34.43
CA GLN A 275 7.52 15.92 34.47
C GLN A 275 8.43 16.96 35.11
N THR A 276 9.55 16.49 35.65
CA THR A 276 10.59 17.30 36.26
C THR A 276 11.86 17.19 35.44
N LEU A 277 12.49 18.33 35.20
CA LEU A 277 13.81 18.44 34.62
C LEU A 277 14.72 19.05 35.70
N THR A 278 15.72 18.29 36.15
CA THR A 278 16.72 18.78 37.10
C THR A 278 18.03 19.01 36.38
N CYS A 279 18.47 20.26 36.30
CA CYS A 279 19.71 20.65 35.63
C CYS A 279 20.72 21.29 36.60
N THR A 280 21.97 20.81 36.55
CA THR A 280 23.12 21.40 37.26
C THR A 280 24.23 21.63 36.25
N ALA A 281 24.32 22.86 35.73
CA ALA A 281 25.28 23.29 34.71
C ALA A 281 25.42 24.84 34.74
N ASP A 282 26.63 25.35 34.54
CA ASP A 282 26.91 26.79 34.45
C ASP A 282 27.33 27.24 33.04
N GLY A 283 27.41 26.31 32.10
CA GLY A 283 27.73 26.58 30.69
C GLY A 283 27.20 25.48 29.76
N GLY A 284 27.16 25.82 28.46
CA GLY A 284 26.77 24.88 27.42
C GLY A 284 25.30 24.99 26.98
N VAL A 285 24.86 23.96 26.26
CA VAL A 285 23.51 23.82 25.70
C VAL A 285 23.05 22.37 25.83
N PHE A 286 21.74 22.16 25.76
CA PHE A 286 21.15 20.82 25.70
C PHE A 286 19.94 20.82 24.75
N THR A 287 19.45 19.63 24.40
CA THR A 287 18.21 19.46 23.64
C THR A 287 17.29 18.47 24.35
N LEU A 288 15.99 18.66 24.20
CA LEU A 288 14.97 17.71 24.67
C LEU A 288 14.40 16.95 23.47
N THR A 289 14.05 15.69 23.66
CA THR A 289 13.45 14.83 22.63
C THR A 289 12.15 14.23 23.13
N TYR A 290 11.10 14.30 22.32
CA TYR A 290 9.80 13.70 22.60
C TYR A 290 9.27 13.05 21.33
N ARG A 291 8.85 11.77 21.40
CA ARG A 291 8.27 11.02 20.28
C ARG A 291 9.04 11.15 18.96
N GLY A 292 10.38 11.09 19.04
CA GLY A 292 11.29 11.18 17.89
C GLY A 292 11.60 12.60 17.40
N GLU A 293 10.98 13.64 17.96
CA GLU A 293 11.25 15.04 17.63
C GLU A 293 12.18 15.69 18.66
N THR A 294 13.18 16.42 18.18
CA THR A 294 14.18 17.09 19.03
C THR A 294 14.01 18.60 18.97
N THR A 295 14.03 19.26 20.12
CA THR A 295 13.90 20.72 20.21
C THR A 295 15.09 21.42 19.55
N ALA A 296 14.92 22.70 19.21
CA ALA A 296 16.08 23.57 19.03
C ALA A 296 16.96 23.58 20.30
N VAL A 297 18.24 23.92 20.13
CA VAL A 297 19.18 23.98 21.25
C VAL A 297 18.71 24.94 22.34
N ILE A 298 18.69 24.47 23.59
CA ILE A 298 18.28 25.22 24.76
C ILE A 298 19.56 25.59 25.54
N PRO A 299 19.90 26.88 25.67
CA PRO A 299 21.05 27.28 26.46
C PRO A 299 20.78 27.17 27.95
N VAL A 300 21.83 26.98 28.77
CA VAL A 300 21.73 26.86 30.24
C VAL A 300 21.03 28.06 30.91
N ASN A 301 21.15 29.25 30.31
CA ASN A 301 20.54 30.48 30.79
C ASN A 301 19.13 30.74 30.22
N ALA A 302 18.51 29.76 29.55
CA ALA A 302 17.17 29.89 29.01
C ALA A 302 16.14 30.13 30.13
N GLY A 303 15.29 31.14 29.96
CA GLY A 303 14.16 31.39 30.84
C GLY A 303 12.96 30.48 30.55
N GLU A 304 11.95 30.50 31.42
CA GLU A 304 10.74 29.65 31.32
C GLU A 304 10.07 29.75 29.94
N ALA A 305 9.88 30.97 29.44
CA ALA A 305 9.25 31.21 28.14
C ALA A 305 10.04 30.62 26.97
N GLN A 306 11.38 30.59 27.06
CA GLN A 306 12.23 30.04 26.01
C GLN A 306 12.18 28.51 26.01
N VAL A 307 12.23 27.87 27.18
CA VAL A 307 12.06 26.41 27.30
C VAL A 307 10.66 26.00 26.84
N GLN A 308 9.64 26.74 27.26
CA GLN A 308 8.25 26.51 26.84
C GLN A 308 8.10 26.62 25.32
N SER A 309 8.67 27.65 24.70
CA SER A 309 8.60 27.82 23.24
C SER A 309 9.37 26.73 22.50
N ALA A 310 10.50 26.25 23.04
CA ALA A 310 11.28 25.17 22.45
C ALA A 310 10.50 23.84 22.47
N LEU A 311 9.78 23.55 23.56
CA LEU A 311 8.91 22.37 23.64
C LEU A 311 7.67 22.49 22.75
N GLN A 312 6.98 23.64 22.77
CA GLN A 312 5.78 23.86 21.95
C GLN A 312 6.06 24.00 20.44
N ALA A 313 7.35 24.03 20.05
CA ALA A 313 7.76 23.96 18.66
C ALA A 313 7.86 22.51 18.14
N LEU A 314 7.80 21.51 19.03
CA LEU A 314 7.64 20.11 18.63
C LEU A 314 6.18 19.92 18.22
N ASP A 315 5.93 19.38 17.04
CA ASP A 315 4.56 19.17 16.57
C ASP A 315 3.83 18.18 17.48
N SER A 316 4.56 17.21 18.04
CA SER A 316 4.08 16.25 19.06
C SER A 316 3.69 16.90 20.40
N VAL A 317 4.07 18.17 20.66
CA VAL A 317 3.80 18.88 21.92
C VAL A 317 3.03 20.18 21.63
N ARG A 318 1.69 20.11 21.69
CA ARG A 318 0.82 21.26 21.41
C ARG A 318 0.91 22.38 22.44
N THR A 319 0.59 22.08 23.70
CA THR A 319 0.72 23.04 24.80
C THR A 319 1.29 22.36 26.03
N ALA A 320 2.23 23.06 26.66
CA ALA A 320 2.85 22.72 27.92
C ALA A 320 3.14 24.00 28.71
N THR A 321 3.09 23.92 30.03
CA THR A 321 3.50 25.04 30.90
C THR A 321 4.79 24.68 31.60
N VAL A 322 5.72 25.63 31.68
CA VAL A 322 7.03 25.46 32.31
C VAL A 322 7.12 26.39 33.50
N SER A 323 7.57 25.86 34.64
CA SER A 323 7.80 26.66 35.85
C SER A 323 9.09 26.23 36.56
N PHE A 324 9.82 27.20 37.08
CA PHE A 324 11.03 27.00 37.88
C PHE A 324 10.72 27.16 39.36
N THR A 325 11.30 26.31 40.20
CA THR A 325 11.06 26.37 41.65
C THR A 325 11.96 27.36 42.39
N SER A 326 13.13 27.70 41.86
CA SER A 326 14.15 28.44 42.62
C SER A 326 15.08 29.34 41.77
N SER A 327 14.89 29.43 40.45
CA SER A 327 15.77 30.18 39.54
C SER A 327 14.99 30.93 38.46
N SER A 328 15.64 31.86 37.76
CA SER A 328 15.16 32.48 36.52
C SER A 328 15.68 31.79 35.25
N THR A 329 16.58 30.82 35.39
CA THR A 329 17.20 30.05 34.29
C THR A 329 17.00 28.55 34.49
N VAL A 330 16.95 27.80 33.40
CA VAL A 330 16.70 26.35 33.41
C VAL A 330 17.82 25.54 34.07
N CYS A 331 19.06 26.06 34.05
CA CYS A 331 20.23 25.48 34.69
C CYS A 331 20.98 26.54 35.51
N ASP A 332 21.65 26.10 36.57
CA ASP A 332 22.63 26.89 37.33
C ASP A 332 23.71 25.94 37.90
N ALA A 333 24.76 26.48 38.50
CA ALA A 333 25.79 25.75 39.24
C ALA A 333 25.21 24.95 40.42
N THR A 334 24.02 25.33 40.91
CA THR A 334 23.20 24.54 41.84
C THR A 334 22.02 23.89 41.11
N PRO A 335 21.53 22.71 41.56
CA PRO A 335 20.42 22.04 40.91
C PRO A 335 19.18 22.93 40.80
N VAL A 336 18.73 23.19 39.58
CA VAL A 336 17.45 23.84 39.29
C VAL A 336 16.44 22.78 38.90
N THR A 337 15.31 22.73 39.61
CA THR A 337 14.18 21.86 39.26
C THR A 337 13.13 22.65 38.49
N THR A 338 12.98 22.25 37.24
CA THR A 338 11.96 22.76 36.31
C THR A 338 10.81 21.77 36.27
N THR A 339 9.58 22.25 36.44
CA THR A 339 8.35 21.45 36.27
C THR A 339 7.74 21.76 34.91
N ILE A 340 7.48 20.71 34.14
CA ILE A 340 6.86 20.75 32.82
C ILE A 340 5.50 20.07 32.94
N GLU A 341 4.41 20.82 32.72
CA GLU A 341 3.05 20.29 32.78
C GLU A 341 2.43 20.17 31.38
N PHE A 342 2.07 18.94 31.06
CA PHE A 342 1.25 18.43 29.95
C PHE A 342 -0.16 19.04 29.87
N THR A 343 -0.38 20.23 29.28
CA THR A 343 -1.73 20.84 29.31
C THR A 343 -2.67 20.37 28.21
N PHE A 344 -2.16 20.03 27.01
CA PHE A 344 -2.99 19.52 25.92
C PHE A 344 -3.03 17.99 25.83
N MET A 345 -1.87 17.36 26.00
CA MET A 345 -1.73 15.91 25.93
C MET A 345 -2.37 15.25 27.16
N GLN A 346 -2.97 14.08 26.96
CA GLN A 346 -3.75 13.40 27.99
C GLN A 346 -3.24 11.98 28.22
N GLY A 347 -3.47 11.47 29.42
CA GLY A 347 -2.96 10.19 29.89
C GLY A 347 -1.54 10.28 30.44
N ASP A 348 -1.01 9.10 30.72
CA ASP A 348 0.36 8.82 31.17
C ASP A 348 1.32 8.94 29.99
N LEU A 349 2.20 9.96 30.00
CA LEU A 349 3.08 10.26 28.87
C LEU A 349 4.51 9.78 29.14
N PRO A 350 5.24 9.33 28.10
CA PRO A 350 6.65 8.96 28.26
C PRO A 350 7.50 10.13 28.77
N PRO A 351 8.55 9.85 29.56
CA PRO A 351 9.50 10.87 30.00
C PRO A 351 10.23 11.48 28.80
N LEU A 352 10.52 12.80 28.87
CA LEU A 352 11.34 13.47 27.87
C LEU A 352 12.75 12.87 27.81
N GLY A 353 13.20 12.56 26.59
CA GLY A 353 14.61 12.30 26.30
C GLY A 353 15.42 13.59 26.31
N PHE A 354 16.74 13.48 26.47
CA PHE A 354 17.62 14.65 26.45
C PHE A 354 19.01 14.30 25.93
N ASP A 355 19.68 15.28 25.33
CA ASP A 355 21.12 15.24 25.07
C ASP A 355 21.79 16.37 25.88
N ALA A 356 22.63 15.97 26.83
CA ALA A 356 23.36 16.83 27.75
C ALA A 356 24.88 16.84 27.47
N SER A 357 25.32 16.26 26.35
CA SER A 357 26.75 16.10 26.03
C SER A 357 27.53 17.42 25.92
N ALA A 358 26.83 18.51 25.60
CA ALA A 358 27.40 19.85 25.48
C ALA A 358 27.25 20.70 26.76
N LEU A 359 26.75 20.15 27.87
CA LEU A 359 26.68 20.85 29.14
C LEU A 359 28.03 20.83 29.86
N THR A 360 28.35 21.93 30.52
CA THR A 360 29.56 22.09 31.33
C THR A 360 29.21 22.61 32.72
N LEU A 361 30.00 22.19 33.70
CA LEU A 361 29.94 22.70 35.07
C LEU A 361 31.37 22.97 35.53
N THR A 362 31.68 24.20 35.95
CA THR A 362 33.06 24.58 36.32
C THR A 362 33.58 23.77 37.52
N SER A 363 32.69 23.36 38.42
CA SER A 363 33.03 22.70 39.68
C SER A 363 33.02 21.15 39.62
N SER A 364 32.39 20.55 38.61
CA SER A 364 32.18 19.09 38.54
C SER A 364 31.70 18.66 37.13
N THR A 365 31.11 17.48 37.02
CA THR A 365 30.39 17.06 35.80
C THR A 365 28.99 17.66 35.80
N ALA A 366 28.60 18.25 34.68
CA ALA A 366 27.23 18.73 34.50
C ALA A 366 26.24 17.55 34.54
N VAL A 367 25.08 17.77 35.13
CA VAL A 367 24.04 16.74 35.26
C VAL A 367 22.71 17.30 34.78
N LEU A 368 22.05 16.54 33.90
CA LEU A 368 20.67 16.77 33.49
C LEU A 368 19.92 15.46 33.70
N ASN A 369 18.78 15.53 34.39
CA ASN A 369 17.92 14.37 34.60
C ASN A 369 16.46 14.75 34.37
N VAL A 370 15.71 13.85 33.74
CA VAL A 370 14.25 13.93 33.61
C VAL A 370 13.61 12.88 34.51
N GLY A 371 12.55 13.25 35.22
CA GLY A 371 11.75 12.34 36.04
C GLY A 371 10.26 12.66 35.97
N GLU A 372 9.42 11.70 36.31
CA GLU A 372 7.97 11.88 36.40
C GLU A 372 7.59 12.43 37.78
N LEU A 373 6.84 13.54 37.83
CA LEU A 373 6.35 14.15 39.07
C LEU A 373 4.89 13.74 39.36
N VAL A 374 4.06 13.78 38.32
CA VAL A 374 2.64 13.38 38.39
C VAL A 374 2.31 12.59 37.14
N LYS A 375 1.98 11.33 37.33
CA LYS A 375 1.40 10.48 36.29
C LYS A 375 0.05 11.02 35.85
N GLY A 376 -0.09 11.36 34.58
CA GLY A 376 -1.33 11.85 33.99
C GLY A 376 -2.44 10.81 34.07
N SER A 377 -3.60 11.21 34.60
CA SER A 377 -4.73 10.30 34.84
C SER A 377 -5.95 10.57 33.96
N LYS A 378 -5.92 11.63 33.16
CA LYS A 378 -6.98 11.92 32.20
C LYS A 378 -7.07 10.80 31.17
N ALA A 379 -8.27 10.32 30.85
CA ALA A 379 -8.46 9.44 29.71
C ALA A 379 -7.91 10.06 28.43
N ASN A 380 -7.43 9.20 27.54
CA ASN A 380 -6.99 9.59 26.19
C ASN A 380 -7.69 8.68 25.18
N ILE A 381 -9.02 8.80 25.11
CA ILE A 381 -9.91 7.90 24.37
C ILE A 381 -10.48 8.59 23.13
N GLU A 382 -10.67 7.84 22.04
CA GLU A 382 -11.20 8.37 20.78
C GLU A 382 -12.56 9.06 21.00
N CYS A 383 -12.67 10.31 20.52
CA CYS A 383 -13.86 11.14 20.66
C CYS A 383 -14.39 11.24 22.11
N SER A 384 -13.51 11.18 23.12
CA SER A 384 -13.89 11.21 24.54
C SER A 384 -14.91 10.14 24.95
N SER A 385 -15.11 9.09 24.14
CA SER A 385 -16.27 8.16 24.25
C SER A 385 -17.65 8.86 24.26
N ARG A 386 -17.73 10.04 23.63
CA ARG A 386 -18.94 10.88 23.50
C ARG A 386 -19.25 11.24 22.05
N GLY A 387 -18.68 10.51 21.10
CA GLY A 387 -18.99 10.63 19.68
C GLY A 387 -18.56 9.40 18.90
N VAL A 388 -18.94 9.38 17.63
CA VAL A 388 -18.52 8.36 16.66
C VAL A 388 -17.49 8.99 15.73
N CYS A 389 -16.36 8.32 15.52
CA CYS A 389 -15.35 8.78 14.58
C CYS A 389 -15.80 8.57 13.13
N ASP A 390 -15.88 9.65 12.33
CA ASP A 390 -15.97 9.54 10.88
C ASP A 390 -14.57 9.30 10.30
N ARG A 391 -14.31 8.05 9.90
CA ARG A 391 -13.03 7.60 9.34
C ARG A 391 -12.67 8.21 7.99
N THR A 392 -13.62 8.85 7.31
CA THR A 392 -13.40 9.51 6.01
C THR A 392 -12.93 10.95 6.17
N THR A 393 -13.33 11.61 7.27
CA THR A 393 -13.01 13.03 7.53
C THR A 393 -12.09 13.24 8.74
N GLY A 394 -11.92 12.23 9.60
CA GLY A 394 -11.15 12.36 10.85
C GLY A 394 -11.85 13.28 11.85
N VAL A 395 -13.17 13.40 11.79
CA VAL A 395 -13.96 14.29 12.66
C VAL A 395 -14.84 13.44 13.57
N CYS A 396 -14.87 13.77 14.85
CA CYS A 396 -15.80 13.15 15.79
C CYS A 396 -17.21 13.72 15.63
N ALA A 397 -18.16 12.86 15.30
CA ALA A 397 -19.60 13.17 15.36
C ALA A 397 -20.07 13.03 16.81
N CYS A 398 -20.09 14.15 17.55
CA CYS A 398 -20.46 14.17 18.97
C CYS A 398 -21.94 13.84 19.20
N TYR A 399 -22.23 13.10 20.27
CA TYR A 399 -23.58 12.86 20.75
C TYR A 399 -24.23 14.16 21.26
N PRO A 400 -25.58 14.20 21.36
CA PRO A 400 -26.28 15.33 21.97
C PRO A 400 -25.68 15.68 23.33
N TYR A 401 -25.53 16.98 23.61
CA TYR A 401 -24.92 17.56 24.82
C TYR A 401 -23.39 17.48 24.89
N PHE A 402 -22.70 17.05 23.83
CA PHE A 402 -21.25 17.04 23.78
C PHE A 402 -20.71 17.90 22.65
N LEU A 403 -19.69 18.70 22.96
CA LEU A 403 -18.96 19.53 22.00
C LEU A 403 -17.46 19.34 22.16
N SER A 404 -16.71 19.92 21.23
CA SER A 404 -15.26 20.03 21.26
C SER A 404 -14.77 20.70 22.56
N SER A 405 -13.76 20.11 23.20
CA SER A 405 -13.18 20.61 24.43
C SER A 405 -11.83 21.31 24.23
N ASP A 406 -11.35 21.94 25.30
CA ASP A 406 -9.98 22.46 25.45
C ASP A 406 -9.03 21.45 26.14
N GLY A 407 -9.50 20.24 26.44
CA GLY A 407 -8.77 19.23 27.23
C GLY A 407 -8.73 19.48 28.74
N ALA A 408 -9.25 20.61 29.22
CA ALA A 408 -9.37 20.97 30.64
C ALA A 408 -10.83 21.00 31.15
N GLY A 409 -11.78 20.58 30.31
CA GLY A 409 -13.20 20.55 30.63
C GLY A 409 -13.96 21.82 30.24
N GLY A 410 -13.28 22.78 29.61
CA GLY A 410 -13.88 23.94 28.97
C GLY A 410 -14.19 23.70 27.49
N LEU A 411 -14.88 24.67 26.89
CA LEU A 411 -15.16 24.67 25.45
C LEU A 411 -13.86 25.00 24.70
N GLY A 412 -13.50 24.19 23.71
CA GLY A 412 -12.29 24.39 22.91
C GLY A 412 -12.45 23.87 21.49
N ARG A 413 -11.35 23.76 20.75
CA ARG A 413 -11.34 23.39 19.32
C ARG A 413 -10.71 22.04 19.04
N ARG A 414 -10.44 21.21 20.06
CA ARG A 414 -9.83 19.89 19.91
C ARG A 414 -10.63 18.91 19.04
N GLY A 415 -11.93 19.12 18.91
CA GLY A 415 -12.82 18.28 18.11
C GLY A 415 -13.10 16.91 18.75
N ASP A 416 -12.90 16.76 20.05
CA ASP A 416 -12.87 15.48 20.77
C ASP A 416 -14.16 15.10 21.50
N CYS A 417 -15.22 15.91 21.44
CA CYS A 417 -16.46 15.70 22.20
C CYS A 417 -16.30 15.68 23.73
N GLY A 418 -15.22 16.27 24.26
CA GLY A 418 -14.90 16.26 25.69
C GLY A 418 -15.59 17.32 26.54
N TYR A 419 -16.39 18.23 25.95
CA TYR A 419 -17.07 19.31 26.67
C TYR A 419 -18.56 19.00 26.87
N ILE A 420 -19.05 19.11 28.11
CA ILE A 420 -20.47 18.96 28.43
C ILE A 420 -21.18 20.28 28.12
N SER A 421 -22.00 20.28 27.07
CA SER A 421 -22.84 21.41 26.71
C SER A 421 -24.09 21.47 27.61
N PRO A 422 -24.48 22.65 28.12
CA PRO A 422 -25.73 22.82 28.87
C PRO A 422 -26.98 22.71 27.99
N TYR A 423 -26.81 22.76 26.66
CA TYR A 423 -27.89 22.67 25.68
C TYR A 423 -27.69 21.48 24.74
N PRO A 424 -28.77 20.83 24.28
CA PRO A 424 -28.66 19.79 23.27
C PRO A 424 -28.07 20.39 21.99
N THR A 425 -27.01 19.75 21.51
CA THR A 425 -26.38 20.11 20.24
C THR A 425 -27.30 19.67 19.11
N VAL A 426 -27.94 20.64 18.46
CA VAL A 426 -28.70 20.37 17.24
C VAL A 426 -27.67 20.09 16.16
N ALA A 427 -27.62 18.85 15.67
CA ALA A 427 -26.89 18.55 14.45
C ALA A 427 -27.43 19.48 13.36
N LEU A 428 -26.61 20.39 12.86
CA LEU A 428 -26.94 21.09 11.62
C LEU A 428 -26.88 20.01 10.53
N SER A 429 -28.06 19.57 10.12
CA SER A 429 -28.29 18.61 9.04
C SER A 429 -27.65 19.06 7.73
#